data_AF-A0A5K0Y2Q6-F1
#
_entry.id   AF-A0A5K0Y2Q6-F1
#
_cell.length_a   1.000
_cell.length_b   1.000
_cell.length_c   1.000
_cell.angle_alpha   90.00
_cell.angle_beta   90.00
_cell.angle_gamma   90.00
#
_symmetry.space_group_name_H-M   'P 1'
#
loop_
_entity.id
_entity.type
_entity.pdbx_description
1 polymer ?
#
loop_
_entity_poly.entity_id
_entity_poly.type
_entity_poly.pdbx_seq_one_letter_code
_entity_poly.pdbx_strand_id
1 'polypeptide(L)' 'RREIKILRLFMHPHIIRLYEVIETQSDIFVVMEYVKSGELFDYIVEKGRLQEDEGRAFFQQ' A
#
# COMPACT_ATOMS: atom_id res chain seq x y z
N ARG A 1 11.72 1.85 13.17
CA ARG A 1 11.03 2.90 13.98
C ARG A 1 10.67 4.18 13.20
N ARG A 2 11.55 4.74 12.35
CA ARG A 2 11.23 5.96 11.56
C ARG A 2 10.02 5.77 10.64
N GLU A 3 9.98 4.67 9.89
CA GLU A 3 8.90 4.36 8.94
C GLU A 3 7.53 4.25 9.61
N ILE A 4 7.43 3.53 10.75
CA ILE A 4 6.21 3.44 11.55
C ILE A 4 5.71 4.83 11.98
N LYS A 5 6.61 5.71 12.44
CA LYS A 5 6.24 7.08 12.83
C LYS A 5 5.68 7.87 11.67
N ILE A 6 6.24 7.70 10.48
CA ILE A 6 5.79 8.37 9.25
C ILE A 6 4.39 7.84 8.86
N LEU A 7 4.21 6.51 8.82
CA LEU A 7 2.93 5.89 8.44
C LEU A 7 1.79 6.24 9.40
N ARG A 8 2.07 6.42 10.69
CA ARG A 8 1.05 6.87 11.67
C ARG A 8 0.48 8.27 11.38
N LEU A 9 1.17 9.09 10.60
CA LEU A 9 0.75 10.45 10.28
C LEU A 9 -0.13 10.52 9.03
N PHE A 10 -0.21 9.45 8.25
CA PHE A 10 -0.94 9.45 6.99
C PHE A 10 -2.36 8.95 7.14
N MET A 11 -3.30 9.77 6.69
CA MET A 11 -4.69 9.40 6.42
C MET A 11 -5.03 9.92 5.03
N HIS A 12 -4.84 9.09 4.01
CA HIS A 12 -5.05 9.45 2.61
C HIS A 12 -5.64 8.27 1.85
N PRO A 13 -6.61 8.47 0.93
CA PRO A 13 -7.25 7.38 0.19
C PRO A 13 -6.31 6.52 -0.66
N HIS A 14 -5.13 7.04 -1.02
CA HIS A 14 -4.12 6.32 -1.83
C HIS A 14 -2.87 5.89 -1.04
N ILE A 15 -2.90 5.99 0.30
CA ILE A 15 -1.84 5.50 1.18
C ILE A 15 -2.43 4.48 2.15
N ILE A 16 -1.82 3.29 2.22
CA ILE A 16 -2.28 2.21 3.10
C ILE A 16 -2.33 2.67 4.55
N ARG A 17 -3.47 2.44 5.20
CA ARG A 17 -3.64 2.84 6.60
C ARG A 17 -2.92 1.89 7.55
N LEU A 18 -2.13 2.45 8.46
CA LEU A 18 -1.59 1.73 9.61
C LEU A 18 -2.59 1.81 10.77
N TYR A 19 -3.08 0.67 11.24
CA TYR A 19 -3.99 0.60 12.39
C TYR A 19 -3.22 0.53 13.70
N GLU A 20 -2.27 -0.40 13.79
CA GLU A 20 -1.55 -0.67 15.04
C GLU A 20 -0.17 -1.26 14.77
N VAL A 21 0.74 -1.07 15.74
CA VAL A 21 2.02 -1.78 15.79
C VAL A 21 2.18 -2.39 17.17
N ILE A 22 2.41 -3.69 17.21
CA ILE A 22 2.61 -4.46 18.43
C ILE A 22 4.08 -4.90 18.44
N GLU A 23 4.84 -4.47 19.45
CA GLU A 23 6.24 -4.86 19.65
C GLU A 23 6.30 -5.92 20.77
N THR A 24 6.94 -7.06 20.51
CA THR A 24 7.33 -8.04 21.53
C THR A 24 8.86 -7.95 21.74
N GLN A 25 9.43 -8.83 22.59
CA GLN A 25 10.89 -8.85 22.77
C GLN A 25 11.65 -9.28 21.51
N SER A 26 11.04 -10.12 20.67
CA SER A 26 11.67 -10.69 19.48
C SER A 26 11.11 -10.14 18.17
N ASP A 27 9.85 -9.69 18.15
CA ASP A 27 9.11 -9.48 16.93
C ASP A 27 8.37 -8.13 16.89
N ILE A 28 8.08 -7.67 15.68
CA ILE A 28 7.27 -6.50 15.42
C ILE A 28 6.13 -6.92 14.50
N PHE A 29 4.90 -6.74 14.97
CA PHE A 29 3.69 -6.97 14.19
C PHE A 29 3.14 -5.63 13.72
N VAL A 30 2.88 -5.51 12.43
CA VAL A 30 2.37 -4.29 11.79
C VAL A 30 0.97 -4.58 11.24
N VAL A 31 -0.05 -4.01 11.88
CA VAL A 31 -1.45 -4.22 11.52
C VAL A 31 -1.88 -3.10 10.57
N MET A 32 -2.17 -3.46 9.32
CA MET A 32 -2.46 -2.51 8.23
C MET A 32 -3.77 -2.85 7.51
N GLU A 33 -4.27 -1.90 6.73
CA GLU A 33 -5.39 -2.09 5.82
C GLU A 33 -5.18 -3.26 4.85
N TYR A 34 -6.20 -4.09 4.70
CA TYR A 34 -6.15 -5.22 3.79
C TYR A 34 -6.56 -4.79 2.38
N VAL A 35 -5.65 -4.91 1.42
CA VAL A 35 -5.89 -4.63 0.00
C VAL A 35 -6.06 -5.94 -0.76
N LYS A 36 -7.30 -6.24 -1.15
CA LYS A 36 -7.65 -7.51 -1.84
C LYS A 36 -7.14 -7.62 -3.28
N SER A 37 -6.82 -6.49 -3.91
CA SER A 37 -6.61 -6.41 -5.36
C SER A 37 -5.19 -6.77 -5.82
N GLY A 38 -4.33 -7.20 -4.90
CA GLY A 38 -2.95 -7.61 -5.22
C GLY A 38 -2.05 -6.45 -5.64
N GLU A 39 -0.96 -6.77 -6.32
CA GLU A 39 0.05 -5.81 -6.75
C GLU A 39 -0.23 -5.25 -8.14
N LEU A 40 0.07 -3.96 -8.33
CA LEU A 40 -0.07 -3.30 -9.65
C LEU A 40 0.83 -3.96 -10.71
N PHE A 41 2.00 -4.46 -10.32
CA PHE A 41 2.90 -5.11 -11.27
C PHE A 41 2.32 -6.41 -11.80
N ASP A 42 1.74 -7.24 -10.94
CA ASP A 42 1.05 -8.47 -11.34
C ASP A 42 -0.11 -8.15 -12.29
N TYR A 43 -0.88 -7.10 -11.98
CA TYR A 43 -1.94 -6.61 -12.85
C TYR A 43 -1.43 -6.24 -14.25
N ILE A 44 -0.30 -5.54 -14.34
CA ILE A 44 0.32 -5.15 -15.61
C ILE A 44 0.83 -6.39 -16.37
N VAL A 45 1.45 -7.35 -15.69
CA VAL A 45 1.95 -8.58 -16.31
C VAL A 45 0.80 -9.41 -16.89
N GLU A 46 -0.31 -9.52 -16.16
CA GLU A 46 -1.50 -10.26 -16.61
C GLU A 46 -2.18 -9.59 -17.82
N LYS A 47 -2.33 -8.27 -17.79
CA LYS A 47 -3.02 -7.51 -18.85
C LYS A 47 -2.14 -7.13 -20.03
N GLY A 48 -0.82 -7.16 -19.87
CA GLY A 48 0.13 -6.60 -20.81
C GLY A 48 0.08 -5.07 -20.83
N ARG A 49 0.31 -4.48 -22.02
CA ARG A 49 0.33 -3.02 -22.17
C ARG A 49 -1.05 -2.43 -21.88
N LEU A 50 -1.15 -1.63 -20.83
CA LEU A 50 -2.34 -0.85 -20.50
C LEU A 50 -2.55 0.29 -21.50
N GLN A 51 -3.83 0.66 -21.71
CA GLN A 51 -4.17 1.86 -22.48
C GLN A 51 -3.78 3.11 -21.70
N GLU A 52 -3.51 4.21 -22.42
CA GLU A 52 -3.02 5.44 -21.81
C GLU A 52 -3.99 6.02 -20.77
N ASP A 53 -5.30 5.98 -21.04
CA ASP A 53 -6.31 6.49 -20.10
C ASP A 53 -6.34 5.70 -18.78
N GLU A 54 -6.17 4.39 -18.86
CA GLU A 54 -6.07 3.52 -17.67
C GLU A 54 -4.76 3.77 -16.92
N GLY A 55 -3.64 3.84 -17.63
CA GLY A 55 -2.34 4.18 -17.04
C GLY A 55 -2.38 5.55 -16.34
N ARG A 56 -2.98 6.55 -16.97
CA ARG A 56 -3.12 7.92 -16.43
C ARG A 56 -3.82 7.91 -15.07
N ALA A 57 -4.86 7.10 -14.90
CA ALA A 57 -5.56 6.99 -13.63
C ALA A 57 -4.68 6.43 -12.51
N PHE A 58 -3.80 5.47 -12.80
CA PHE A 58 -2.84 4.96 -11.80
C PHE A 58 -1.78 5.98 -11.42
N PHE A 59 -1.27 6.76 -12.37
CA PHE A 59 -0.25 7.79 -12.10
C PHE A 59 -0.79 9.02 -11.35
N GLN A 60 -2.11 9.22 -11.34
CA GLN A 60 -2.75 10.33 -10.64
C GLN A 60 -3.07 10.06 -9.16
N GLN A 61 -3.06 8.78 -8.74
CA GLN A 61 -3.27 8.36 -7.35
C GLN A 61 -2.12 8.82 -6.46
#